data_AF-A0A3N2D9X6-F1
#
_entry.id   AF-A0A3N2D9X6-F1
#
_cell.length_a   1.000
_cell.length_b   1.000
_cell.length_c   1.000
_cell.angle_alpha   90.00
_cell.angle_beta   90.00
_cell.angle_gamma   90.00
#
_symmetry.space_group_name_H-M   'P 1'
#
loop_
_entity.id
_entity.type
_entity.pdbx_description
1 polymer ?
#
loop_
_entity_poly.entity_id
_entity_poly.type
_entity_poly.pdbx_seq_one_letter_code
_entity_poly.pdbx_strand_id
1 'polypeptide(L)'
;MADYEGDLTPLEAWELLENHEDAVLVDVRTPQEWAETGIPDASQLRRPVVLDPLLPDPEAARELLAGLVAAGLTPGGDRPVLFVCRGGSRSARAAAIATAVGLTPAYNVAGGIEGPGGWRESGLPLAEWDGASIGTIAPASSPSGWTGATNDDPDQGSQERPDADEAGA
;
A
#
# COMPACT_ATOMS: atom_id res chain seq x y z
N MET A 1 -0.35 -30.20 -5.91
CA MET A 1 0.73 -29.22 -5.69
C MET A 1 0.05 -27.87 -5.65
N ALA A 2 0.35 -27.03 -4.66
CA ALA A 2 -0.11 -25.66 -4.72
C ALA A 2 0.60 -25.01 -5.92
N ASP A 3 -0.17 -24.49 -6.88
CA ASP A 3 0.36 -23.90 -8.12
C ASP A 3 0.86 -22.47 -7.86
N TYR A 4 1.66 -22.25 -6.80
CA TYR A 4 2.29 -20.98 -6.43
C TYR A 4 3.59 -21.21 -5.64
N GLU A 5 4.40 -20.17 -5.43
CA GLU A 5 5.79 -20.28 -4.94
C GLU A 5 5.87 -20.87 -3.52
N GLY A 6 5.00 -20.43 -2.62
CA GLY A 6 4.92 -21.02 -1.28
C GLY A 6 3.98 -20.31 -0.32
N ASP A 7 3.78 -20.95 0.83
CA ASP A 7 3.13 -20.35 2.00
C ASP A 7 4.21 -19.75 2.91
N LEU A 8 4.06 -18.47 3.23
CA LEU A 8 4.93 -17.76 4.18
C LEU A 8 4.14 -17.50 5.46
N THR A 9 4.79 -17.64 6.60
CA THR A 9 4.28 -17.04 7.85
C THR A 9 4.23 -15.52 7.71
N PRO A 10 3.43 -14.81 8.52
CA PRO A 10 3.41 -13.34 8.49
C PRO A 10 4.78 -12.71 8.72
N LEU A 11 5.61 -13.30 9.59
CA LEU A 11 6.97 -12.81 9.84
C LEU A 11 7.88 -13.00 8.62
N GLU A 12 7.85 -14.17 7.98
CA GLU A 12 8.61 -14.39 6.73
C GLU A 12 8.12 -13.47 5.60
N ALA A 13 6.80 -13.21 5.52
CA ALA A 13 6.25 -12.25 4.58
C ALA A 13 6.74 -10.81 4.85
N TRP A 14 6.82 -10.42 6.13
CA TRP A 14 7.38 -9.13 6.54
C TRP A 14 8.88 -9.02 6.21
N GLU A 15 9.65 -10.07 6.49
CA GLU A 15 11.07 -10.15 6.12
C GLU A 15 11.26 -10.06 4.61
N LEU A 16 10.41 -10.70 3.82
CA LEU A 16 10.46 -10.60 2.36
C LEU A 16 10.18 -9.16 1.90
N LEU A 17 9.15 -8.51 2.44
CA LEU A 17 8.83 -7.11 2.16
C LEU A 17 10.01 -6.19 2.51
N GLU A 18 10.68 -6.43 3.63
CA GLU A 18 11.85 -5.66 4.06
C GLU A 18 13.02 -5.81 3.07
N ASN A 19 13.29 -7.05 2.63
CA ASN A 19 14.46 -7.38 1.81
C ASN A 19 14.26 -7.16 0.30
N HIS A 20 13.02 -7.02 -0.19
CA HIS A 20 12.70 -6.82 -1.60
C HIS A 20 12.00 -5.49 -1.83
N GLU A 21 12.70 -4.52 -2.44
CA GLU A 21 12.22 -3.15 -2.63
C GLU A 21 10.98 -3.03 -3.53
N ASP A 22 10.82 -3.98 -4.44
CA ASP A 22 9.74 -4.05 -5.40
C ASP A 22 8.59 -4.94 -4.95
N ALA A 23 8.72 -5.65 -3.82
CA ALA A 23 7.69 -6.55 -3.33
C ALA A 23 6.39 -5.82 -2.98
N VAL A 24 5.27 -6.48 -3.28
CA VAL A 24 3.92 -5.93 -3.08
C VAL A 24 3.12 -6.84 -2.17
N LEU A 25 2.47 -6.25 -1.17
CA LEU A 25 1.47 -6.93 -0.36
C LEU A 25 0.07 -6.64 -0.92
N VAL A 26 -0.73 -7.68 -1.13
CA VAL A 26 -2.10 -7.60 -1.65
C VAL A 26 -3.06 -8.14 -0.60
N ASP A 27 -3.91 -7.27 -0.05
CA ASP A 27 -4.98 -7.66 0.83
C ASP A 27 -6.24 -7.96 0.00
N VAL A 28 -6.63 -9.24 -0.03
CA VAL A 28 -7.78 -9.72 -0.81
C VAL A 28 -9.05 -9.89 0.02
N ARG A 29 -9.09 -9.31 1.23
CA ARG A 29 -10.29 -9.28 2.07
C ARG A 29 -11.33 -8.31 1.52
N THR A 30 -12.52 -8.35 2.09
CA THR A 30 -13.58 -7.42 1.71
C THR A 30 -13.43 -6.07 2.40
N PRO A 31 -14.03 -5.00 1.84
CA PRO A 31 -14.15 -3.71 2.51
C PRO A 31 -14.72 -3.78 3.93
N GLN A 32 -15.68 -4.69 4.16
CA GLN A 32 -16.24 -4.90 5.48
C GLN A 32 -15.18 -5.42 6.46
N GLU A 33 -14.38 -6.41 6.06
CA GLU A 33 -13.32 -6.96 6.90
C GLU A 33 -12.22 -5.91 7.18
N TRP A 34 -11.89 -5.07 6.21
CA TRP A 34 -10.97 -3.93 6.39
C TRP A 34 -11.51 -2.92 7.41
N ALA A 35 -12.79 -2.59 7.34
CA ALA A 35 -13.43 -1.69 8.30
C ALA A 35 -13.47 -2.27 9.73
N GLU A 36 -13.60 -3.60 9.86
CA GLU A 36 -13.69 -4.28 11.16
C GLU A 36 -12.33 -4.44 11.85
N THR A 37 -11.26 -4.67 11.09
CA THR A 37 -9.96 -5.11 11.65
C THR A 37 -8.79 -4.22 11.26
N GLY A 38 -8.98 -3.26 10.36
CA GLY A 38 -7.92 -2.49 9.72
C GLY A 38 -7.28 -3.23 8.54
N ILE A 39 -6.32 -2.58 7.88
CA ILE A 39 -5.54 -3.09 6.75
C ILE A 39 -4.07 -3.30 7.16
N PRO A 40 -3.32 -4.23 6.54
CA PRO A 40 -1.88 -4.31 6.71
C PRO A 40 -1.20 -2.96 6.47
N ASP A 41 -0.28 -2.60 7.35
CA ASP A 41 0.48 -1.35 7.23
C ASP A 41 1.97 -1.65 6.98
N ALA A 42 2.40 -1.55 5.72
CA ALA A 42 3.81 -1.69 5.36
C ALA A 42 4.50 -0.32 5.13
N SER A 43 3.92 0.77 5.63
CA SER A 43 4.45 2.13 5.44
C SER A 43 5.85 2.31 6.00
N GLN A 44 6.15 1.65 7.13
CA GLN A 44 7.47 1.64 7.76
C GLN A 44 8.55 1.04 6.84
N LEU A 45 8.19 0.06 6.02
CA LEU A 45 9.06 -0.55 5.02
C LEU A 45 9.07 0.22 3.70
N ARG A 46 8.26 1.27 3.57
CA ARG A 46 7.98 1.98 2.31
C ARG A 46 7.52 1.02 1.20
N ARG A 47 6.66 0.05 1.55
CA ARG A 47 6.07 -0.89 0.59
C ARG A 47 4.62 -0.56 0.30
N PRO A 48 4.16 -0.74 -0.94
CA PRO A 48 2.77 -0.58 -1.28
C PRO A 48 1.93 -1.72 -0.70
N VAL A 49 0.72 -1.38 -0.28
CA VAL A 49 -0.34 -2.36 0.04
C VAL A 49 -1.47 -2.16 -0.96
N VAL A 50 -1.80 -3.19 -1.72
CA VAL A 50 -2.89 -3.18 -2.69
C VAL A 50 -4.13 -3.78 -2.03
N LEU A 51 -5.23 -3.03 -2.04
CA LEU A 51 -6.52 -3.47 -1.52
C LEU A 51 -7.40 -3.90 -2.70
N ASP A 52 -7.53 -5.22 -2.91
CA ASP A 52 -8.20 -5.79 -4.08
C ASP A 52 -9.04 -7.03 -3.70
N PRO A 53 -10.34 -6.88 -3.41
CA PRO A 53 -11.15 -7.94 -2.84
C PRO A 53 -11.31 -9.14 -3.78
N LEU A 54 -10.95 -10.34 -3.30
CA LEU A 54 -11.29 -11.57 -4.02
C LEU A 54 -12.68 -12.06 -3.58
N LEU A 55 -13.69 -11.69 -4.34
CA LEU A 55 -15.08 -12.11 -4.13
C LEU A 55 -15.30 -13.59 -4.47
N PRO A 56 -16.30 -14.26 -3.85
CA PRO A 56 -16.59 -15.68 -4.07
C PRO A 56 -17.41 -15.93 -5.34
N ASP A 57 -17.11 -15.24 -6.44
CA ASP A 57 -17.74 -15.43 -7.74
C ASP A 57 -16.71 -15.81 -8.83
N PRO A 58 -17.17 -16.30 -10.00
CA PRO A 58 -16.28 -16.74 -11.08
C PRO A 58 -15.51 -15.60 -11.77
N GLU A 59 -16.05 -14.39 -11.75
CA GLU A 59 -15.49 -13.22 -12.44
C GLU A 59 -14.42 -12.52 -11.61
N ALA A 60 -14.47 -12.68 -10.28
CA ALA A 60 -13.54 -12.08 -9.33
C ALA A 60 -12.06 -12.33 -9.65
N ALA A 61 -11.72 -13.46 -10.28
CA ALA A 61 -10.36 -13.73 -10.72
C ALA A 61 -9.89 -12.73 -11.80
N ARG A 62 -10.76 -12.38 -12.75
CA ARG A 62 -10.44 -11.39 -13.78
C ARG A 62 -10.35 -9.99 -13.20
N GLU A 63 -11.20 -9.66 -12.24
CA GLU A 63 -11.17 -8.35 -11.56
C GLU A 63 -9.89 -8.17 -10.75
N LEU A 64 -9.51 -9.16 -9.94
CA LEU A 64 -8.23 -9.18 -9.22
C LEU A 64 -7.05 -8.95 -10.19
N LEU A 65 -7.02 -9.66 -11.31
CA LEU A 65 -5.95 -9.50 -12.29
C LEU A 65 -5.92 -8.09 -12.90
N ALA A 66 -7.08 -7.50 -13.18
CA ALA A 66 -7.16 -6.13 -13.68
C ALA A 66 -6.64 -5.12 -12.64
N GLY A 67 -6.94 -5.31 -11.35
CA GLY A 67 -6.42 -4.49 -10.26
C GLY A 67 -4.91 -4.62 -10.10
N LEU A 68 -4.36 -5.85 -10.14
CA LEU A 68 -2.91 -6.09 -10.08
C LEU A 68 -2.16 -5.44 -11.26
N VAL A 69 -2.70 -5.54 -12.49
CA VAL A 69 -2.12 -4.88 -13.66
C VAL A 69 -2.19 -3.36 -13.54
N ALA A 70 -3.30 -2.81 -13.03
CA ALA A 70 -3.43 -1.38 -12.76
C ALA A 70 -2.45 -0.89 -11.69
N ALA A 71 -2.09 -1.74 -10.73
CA ALA A 71 -1.03 -1.51 -9.75
C ALA A 71 0.40 -1.67 -10.33
N GLY A 72 0.53 -1.93 -11.64
CA GLY A 72 1.81 -2.03 -12.34
C GLY A 72 2.50 -3.38 -12.20
N LEU A 73 1.79 -4.43 -11.78
CA LEU A 73 2.32 -5.80 -11.81
C LEU A 73 2.22 -6.36 -13.23
N THR A 74 3.34 -6.82 -13.77
CA THR A 74 3.43 -7.38 -15.11
C THR A 74 3.98 -8.82 -15.05
N PRO A 75 3.45 -9.74 -15.86
CA PRO A 75 3.98 -11.11 -15.92
C PRO A 75 5.45 -11.15 -16.30
N GLY A 76 6.23 -12.03 -15.65
CA GLY A 76 7.66 -12.19 -15.89
C GLY A 76 8.55 -11.07 -15.33
N GLY A 77 8.02 -10.25 -14.42
CA GLY A 77 8.76 -9.16 -13.77
C GLY A 77 9.60 -9.58 -12.56
N ASP A 78 9.63 -10.87 -12.20
CA ASP A 78 10.32 -11.46 -11.02
C ASP A 78 10.01 -10.79 -9.66
N ARG A 79 8.98 -9.93 -9.65
CA ARG A 79 8.55 -9.16 -8.48
C ARG A 79 7.78 -10.05 -7.52
N PRO A 80 8.19 -10.15 -6.23
CA PRO A 80 7.43 -10.90 -5.24
C PRO A 80 6.05 -10.27 -4.97
N VAL A 81 5.02 -11.12 -5.01
CA VAL A 81 3.63 -10.73 -4.72
C VAL A 81 3.11 -11.56 -3.56
N LEU A 82 2.81 -10.92 -2.44
CA LEU A 82 2.33 -11.59 -1.24
C LEU A 82 0.83 -11.34 -1.10
N PHE A 83 0.04 -12.39 -0.94
CA PHE A 83 -1.40 -12.28 -0.77
C PHE A 83 -1.79 -12.56 0.66
N VAL A 84 -2.61 -11.70 1.25
CA VAL A 84 -3.15 -11.89 2.59
C VAL A 84 -4.67 -11.81 2.57
N CYS A 85 -5.32 -12.67 3.35
CA CYS A 85 -6.76 -12.60 3.57
C CYS A 85 -7.07 -12.74 5.07
N ARG A 86 -8.32 -13.00 5.45
CA ARG A 86 -8.68 -13.12 6.88
C ARG A 86 -8.02 -14.32 7.57
N GLY A 87 -7.89 -15.46 6.89
CA GLY A 87 -7.41 -16.71 7.51
C GLY A 87 -6.52 -17.61 6.63
N GLY A 88 -6.09 -17.13 5.46
CA GLY A 88 -5.16 -17.85 4.55
C GLY A 88 -5.78 -18.54 3.32
N SER A 89 -7.09 -18.89 3.33
CA SER A 89 -7.68 -19.69 2.23
C SER A 89 -7.91 -18.91 0.92
N ARG A 90 -8.42 -17.67 1.01
CA ARG A 90 -8.64 -16.81 -0.17
C ARG A 90 -7.33 -16.32 -0.77
N SER A 91 -6.36 -16.02 0.08
CA SER A 91 -5.02 -15.61 -0.37
C SER A 91 -4.26 -16.73 -1.06
N ALA A 92 -4.40 -17.98 -0.63
CA ALA A 92 -3.86 -19.13 -1.37
C ALA A 92 -4.46 -19.25 -2.78
N ARG A 93 -5.78 -19.02 -2.92
CA ARG A 93 -6.44 -18.98 -4.24
C ARG A 93 -5.92 -17.80 -5.07
N ALA A 94 -5.73 -16.63 -4.48
CA ALA A 94 -5.19 -15.45 -5.16
C ALA A 94 -3.75 -15.70 -5.67
N ALA A 95 -2.88 -16.30 -4.85
CA ALA A 95 -1.52 -16.66 -5.23
C ALA A 95 -1.49 -17.67 -6.40
N ALA A 96 -2.39 -18.66 -6.41
CA ALA A 96 -2.53 -19.59 -7.53
C ALA A 96 -2.98 -18.89 -8.82
N ILE A 97 -3.96 -17.98 -8.73
CA ILE A 97 -4.44 -17.19 -9.89
C ILE A 97 -3.30 -16.32 -10.46
N ALA A 98 -2.55 -15.64 -9.58
CA ALA A 98 -1.42 -14.79 -9.97
C ALA A 98 -0.33 -15.62 -10.68
N THR A 99 0.02 -16.77 -10.12
CA THR A 99 1.01 -17.68 -10.73
C THR A 99 0.55 -18.17 -12.09
N ALA A 100 -0.72 -18.54 -12.24
CA ALA A 100 -1.27 -19.05 -13.50
C ALA A 100 -1.18 -18.04 -14.66
N VAL A 101 -1.06 -16.75 -14.36
CA VAL A 101 -0.86 -15.69 -15.38
C VAL A 101 0.57 -15.17 -15.45
N GLY A 102 1.52 -15.78 -14.73
CA GLY A 102 2.93 -15.44 -14.75
C GLY A 102 3.32 -14.26 -13.83
N LEU A 103 2.46 -13.87 -12.90
CA LEU A 103 2.83 -12.95 -11.81
C LEU A 103 3.55 -13.76 -10.72
N THR A 104 4.84 -13.99 -10.92
CA THR A 104 5.69 -14.79 -10.05
C THR A 104 6.93 -14.00 -9.60
N PRO A 105 7.47 -14.26 -8.39
CA PRO A 105 7.00 -15.26 -7.42
C PRO A 105 5.77 -14.80 -6.63
N ALA A 106 4.78 -15.68 -6.45
CA ALA A 106 3.55 -15.39 -5.70
C ALA A 106 3.45 -16.23 -4.44
N TYR A 107 3.16 -15.58 -3.32
CA TYR A 107 3.13 -16.19 -1.99
C TYR A 107 1.78 -16.00 -1.31
N ASN A 108 1.38 -17.00 -0.54
CA ASN A 108 0.27 -16.89 0.40
C ASN A 108 0.80 -16.55 1.80
N VAL A 109 0.21 -15.57 2.47
CA VAL A 109 0.47 -15.31 3.89
C VAL A 109 -0.41 -16.25 4.73
N ALA A 110 0.22 -17.30 5.26
CA ALA A 110 -0.39 -18.32 6.10
C ALA A 110 -1.00 -17.70 7.36
N GLY A 111 -2.15 -18.24 7.80
CA GLY A 111 -2.91 -17.68 8.93
C GLY A 111 -3.64 -16.38 8.62
N GLY A 112 -3.33 -15.68 7.52
CA GLY A 112 -3.98 -14.42 7.16
C GLY A 112 -3.83 -13.37 8.26
N ILE A 113 -4.83 -12.50 8.41
CA ILE A 113 -4.83 -11.46 9.45
C ILE A 113 -5.20 -11.99 10.83
N GLU A 114 -6.21 -12.84 10.91
CA GLU A 114 -6.87 -13.20 12.18
C GLU A 114 -6.73 -14.69 12.55
N GLY A 115 -6.16 -15.52 11.67
CA GLY A 115 -5.95 -16.93 11.96
C GLY A 115 -4.81 -17.16 12.97
N PRO A 116 -4.67 -18.41 13.48
CA PRO A 116 -3.61 -18.77 14.41
C PRO A 116 -2.22 -18.53 13.81
N GLY A 117 -1.36 -17.83 14.53
CA GLY A 117 -0.05 -17.39 14.03
C GLY A 117 -0.14 -16.37 12.89
N GLY A 118 -1.32 -15.77 12.68
CA GLY A 118 -1.58 -14.78 11.65
C GLY A 118 -0.96 -13.41 11.96
N TRP A 119 -1.15 -12.46 11.05
CA TRP A 119 -0.55 -11.12 11.07
C TRP A 119 -0.73 -10.42 12.41
N ARG A 120 -1.95 -10.44 12.94
CA ARG A 120 -2.29 -9.78 14.20
C ARG A 120 -1.66 -10.45 15.41
N GLU A 121 -1.66 -11.79 15.48
CA GLU A 121 -1.04 -12.54 16.56
C GLU A 121 0.49 -12.41 16.54
N SER A 122 1.07 -12.26 15.35
CA SER A 122 2.49 -11.99 15.13
C SER A 122 2.92 -10.56 15.50
N GLY A 123 1.98 -9.69 15.91
CA GLY A 123 2.26 -8.32 16.31
C GLY A 123 2.62 -7.38 15.17
N LEU A 124 2.30 -7.75 13.92
CA LEU A 124 2.58 -6.92 12.75
C LEU A 124 1.58 -5.76 12.63
N PRO A 125 2.01 -4.61 12.09
CA PRO A 125 1.23 -3.38 12.09
C PRO A 125 -0.01 -3.47 11.20
N LEU A 126 -1.10 -2.89 11.71
CA LEU A 126 -2.36 -2.67 11.01
C LEU A 126 -2.71 -1.18 11.11
N ALA A 127 -3.21 -0.60 10.02
CA ALA A 127 -3.74 0.75 9.98
C ALA A 127 -5.26 0.73 9.89
N GLU A 128 -5.90 1.81 10.36
CA GLU A 128 -7.33 2.02 10.12
C GLU A 128 -7.59 2.21 8.62
N TRP A 129 -8.68 1.63 8.12
CA TRP A 129 -9.11 1.84 6.74
C TRP A 129 -10.04 3.04 6.64
N ASP A 130 -9.73 3.98 5.75
CA ASP A 130 -10.45 5.25 5.60
C ASP A 130 -11.83 5.13 4.92
N GLY A 131 -12.19 3.93 4.44
CA GLY A 131 -13.45 3.66 3.76
C GLY A 131 -13.56 4.19 2.33
N ALA A 132 -12.55 4.92 1.84
CA ALA A 132 -12.55 5.58 0.54
C ALA A 132 -11.58 4.94 -0.47
N SER A 133 -10.61 4.15 0.02
CA SER A 133 -9.48 3.69 -0.78
C SER A 133 -9.60 2.20 -1.14
N ILE A 134 -10.02 1.91 -2.39
CA ILE A 134 -9.76 0.63 -3.07
C ILE A 134 -8.64 0.87 -4.10
N GLY A 135 -7.70 -0.06 -4.23
CA GLY A 135 -6.53 0.09 -5.10
C GLY A 135 -5.21 0.15 -4.33
N THR A 136 -4.17 0.72 -4.94
CA THR A 136 -2.83 0.78 -4.34
C THR A 136 -2.76 1.89 -3.28
N ILE A 137 -2.54 1.51 -2.03
CA ILE A 137 -2.09 2.43 -0.98
C ILE A 137 -0.59 2.59 -1.15
N ALA A 138 -0.19 3.75 -1.70
CA ALA A 138 1.21 4.12 -1.76
C ALA A 138 1.78 4.21 -0.34
N PRO A 139 3.06 3.85 -0.10
CA PRO A 139 3.67 4.11 1.19
C PRO A 139 3.52 5.59 1.51
N ALA A 140 3.12 5.91 2.75
CA ALA A 140 2.96 7.29 3.19
C ALA A 140 4.19 8.08 2.75
N SER A 141 3.99 9.02 1.83
CA SER A 141 5.05 9.97 1.49
C SER A 141 5.34 10.72 2.78
N SER A 142 6.59 10.72 3.23
CA SER A 142 6.99 11.55 4.38
C SER A 142 6.36 12.94 4.23
N PRO A 143 5.89 13.60 5.31
CA PRO A 143 5.37 14.96 5.19
C PRO A 143 6.52 15.90 4.81
N SER A 144 6.79 16.03 3.51
CA SER A 144 7.58 17.12 2.97
C SER A 144 6.66 18.33 2.90
N GLY A 145 6.59 19.08 4.00
CA GLY A 145 6.03 20.43 4.00
C GLY A 145 4.99 20.71 5.08
N TRP A 146 5.37 20.67 6.36
CA TRP A 146 4.85 21.67 7.28
C TRP A 146 5.86 22.82 7.36
N THR A 147 5.72 23.81 6.48
CA THR A 147 6.33 25.13 6.68
C THR A 147 5.30 26.00 7.40
N GLY A 148 5.22 25.84 8.72
CA GLY A 148 4.73 26.90 9.57
C GLY A 148 5.70 28.08 9.52
N ALA A 149 5.16 29.30 9.34
CA ALA A 149 5.82 30.57 9.00
C ALA A 149 6.28 30.63 7.52
N THR A 150 5.75 31.53 6.70
CA THR A 150 5.93 32.98 6.82
C THR A 150 4.67 33.77 6.39
N ASN A 151 4.12 34.60 7.28
CA ASN A 151 3.53 35.87 6.84
C ASN A 151 4.68 36.87 6.78
N ASP A 152 5.34 36.92 5.64
CA ASP A 152 6.15 38.06 5.23
C ASP A 152 5.95 38.13 3.71
N ASP A 153 5.01 38.98 3.29
CA ASP A 153 4.76 39.34 1.91
C ASP A 153 5.57 40.61 1.65
N PRO A 154 6.70 40.54 0.92
CA PRO A 154 7.54 41.70 0.66
C PRO A 154 7.08 42.40 -0.61
N ASP A 155 6.80 43.70 -0.45
CA ASP A 155 7.21 44.76 -1.36
C ASP A 155 6.90 44.56 -2.86
N GLN A 156 5.75 45.10 -3.29
CA GLN A 156 5.55 45.55 -4.66
C GLN A 156 5.00 46.99 -4.65
N GLY A 157 5.94 47.94 -4.62
CA GLY A 157 6.00 49.08 -5.52
C GLY A 157 4.91 50.15 -5.45
N SER A 158 5.27 51.32 -4.92
CA SER A 158 5.12 52.61 -5.62
C SER A 158 5.91 53.69 -4.88
N GLN A 159 7.01 54.13 -5.48
CA GLN A 159 7.74 55.33 -5.08
C GLN A 159 6.93 56.57 -5.50
N GLU A 160 6.41 57.30 -4.52
CA GLU A 160 5.97 58.69 -4.70
C GLU A 160 6.86 59.63 -3.87
N ARG A 161 7.76 60.31 -4.60
CA ARG A 161 8.38 61.65 -4.44
C ARG A 161 8.86 62.13 -3.04
N PRO A 162 10.09 62.68 -2.95
CA PRO A 162 10.66 63.20 -1.70
C PRO A 162 10.09 64.56 -1.27
N ASP A 163 9.94 64.70 0.04
CA ASP A 163 9.64 65.92 0.78
C ASP A 163 10.70 67.01 0.64
N ALA A 164 10.22 68.24 0.84
CA ALA A 164 10.98 69.47 0.93
C ALA A 164 12.00 69.45 2.07
N ASP A 165 13.21 69.94 1.79
CA ASP A 165 13.95 70.83 2.70
C ASP A 165 14.99 71.62 1.88
N GLU A 166 14.70 72.90 1.65
CA GLU A 166 15.66 73.90 1.19
C GLU A 166 16.55 74.30 2.36
N ALA A 167 17.86 74.07 2.24
CA ALA A 167 18.85 74.74 3.06
C ALA A 167 19.39 76.00 2.35
N GLY A 168 18.90 77.17 2.78
CA GLY A 168 19.69 78.36 3.07
C GLY A 168 20.21 79.25 1.94
N ALA A 169 19.66 80.47 1.86
CA ALA A 169 20.39 81.73 1.61
C ALA A 169 19.62 82.92 2.18
#